data_AF-A0A2G9Y7R5-F1
#
_entry.id   AF-A0A2G9Y7R5-F1
#
_cell.length_a   1.000
_cell.length_b   1.000
_cell.length_c   1.000
_cell.angle_alpha   90.00
_cell.angle_beta   90.00
_cell.angle_gamma   90.00
#
_symmetry.space_group_name_H-M   'P 1'
#
loop_
_entity.id
_entity.type
_entity.pdbx_description
1 polymer ?
#
loop_
_entity_poly.entity_id
_entity_poly.type
_entity_poly.pdbx_seq_one_letter_code
_entity_poly.pdbx_strand_id
1 'polypeptide(L)' 'NTYPELVEVLVNDYGLHCVGCMAAAFETLEEGAKAHGFSDQEIAKMVKKLNQMISKEKSAAREE' A
#
# COMPACT_ATOMS: atom_id res chain seq x y z
N ASN A 1 10.72 1.55 -5.53
CA ASN A 1 9.60 2.28 -6.15
C ASN A 1 8.99 1.41 -7.25
N THR A 2 8.39 0.28 -6.86
CA THR A 2 8.11 -0.86 -7.78
C THR A 2 6.66 -0.90 -8.26
N TYR A 3 5.75 -0.30 -7.50
CA TYR A 3 4.30 -0.33 -7.72
C TYR A 3 3.70 1.06 -7.48
N PRO A 4 4.04 2.08 -8.31
CA PRO A 4 3.59 3.45 -8.13
C PRO A 4 2.06 3.60 -8.16
N GLU A 5 1.34 2.71 -8.84
CA GLU A 5 -0.12 2.65 -8.92
C GLU A 5 -0.79 2.41 -7.57
N LEU A 6 -0.08 1.80 -6.61
CA LEU A 6 -0.63 1.55 -5.28
C LEU A 6 -0.68 2.79 -4.40
N VAL A 7 0.01 3.87 -4.78
CA VAL A 7 0.00 5.13 -4.02
C VAL A 7 -1.41 5.68 -3.92
N GLU A 8 -2.19 5.63 -5.00
CA GLU A 8 -3.57 6.12 -5.00
C GLU A 8 -4.43 5.40 -3.97
N VAL A 9 -4.29 4.07 -3.86
CA VAL A 9 -5.02 3.26 -2.88
C VAL A 9 -4.58 3.57 -1.46
N LEU A 10 -3.27 3.70 -1.22
CA LEU A 10 -2.73 4.02 0.11
C LEU A 10 -3.23 5.38 0.60
N VAL A 11 -3.32 6.37 -0.29
CA VAL A 11 -3.79 7.71 0.02
C VAL A 11 -5.32 7.76 0.16
N ASN A 12 -6.06 7.27 -0.83
CA ASN A 12 -7.51 7.45 -0.90
C ASN A 12 -8.28 6.49 0.01
N ASP A 13 -7.84 5.22 0.10
CA ASP A 13 -8.59 4.20 0.84
C ASP A 13 -8.09 4.04 2.29
N TYR A 14 -6.82 4.32 2.53
CA TYR A 14 -6.18 4.14 3.85
C TYR A 14 -5.69 5.45 4.47
N GLY A 15 -5.82 6.59 3.79
CA GLY A 15 -5.44 7.89 4.35
C GLY A 15 -3.94 8.07 4.60
N LEU A 16 -3.09 7.16 4.11
CA LEU A 16 -1.64 7.15 4.33
C LEU A 16 -0.95 8.14 3.38
N HIS A 17 -1.20 9.43 3.59
CA HIS A 17 -0.58 10.52 2.82
C HIS A 17 0.94 10.61 3.07
N CYS A 18 1.41 10.03 4.18
CA CYS A 18 2.82 9.98 4.52
C CYS A 18 3.68 9.21 3.53
N VAL A 19 3.09 8.37 2.65
CA VAL A 19 3.84 7.61 1.62
C VAL A 19 4.63 8.50 0.65
N GLY A 20 4.29 9.79 0.56
CA GLY A 20 5.05 10.81 -0.18
C GLY A 20 5.97 11.68 0.68
N CYS A 21 6.01 11.49 1.99
CA CYS A 21 6.85 12.23 2.94
C CYS A 21 8.25 11.60 3.03
N MET A 22 9.23 12.37 3.50
CA MET A 22 10.59 11.88 3.75
C MET A 22 10.65 10.73 4.78
N ALA A 23 9.71 10.69 5.73
CA ALA A 23 9.65 9.64 6.75
C ALA A 23 9.40 8.25 6.15
N ALA A 24 8.63 8.16 5.05
CA ALA A 24 8.33 6.90 4.36
C ALA A 24 9.58 6.19 3.81
N ALA A 25 10.70 6.90 3.63
CA ALA A 25 11.96 6.30 3.23
C ALA A 25 12.67 5.55 4.38
N PHE A 26 12.25 5.77 5.63
CA PHE A 26 12.88 5.26 6.85
C PHE A 26 11.96 4.37 7.70
N GLU A 27 10.71 4.17 7.27
CA GLU A 27 9.74 3.31 7.95
C GLU A 27 9.21 2.22 7.02
N THR A 28 8.71 1.13 7.59
CA THR A 28 7.92 0.14 6.86
C THR A 28 6.47 0.61 6.70
N LEU A 29 5.75 0.02 5.74
CA LEU A 29 4.32 0.27 5.56
C LEU A 29 3.51 -0.08 6.84
N GLU A 30 3.95 -1.11 7.57
CA GLU A 30 3.31 -1.51 8.83
C GLU A 30 3.53 -0.47 9.93
N GLU A 31 4.76 0.00 10.13
CA GLU A 31 5.07 1.03 11.12
C GLU A 31 4.32 2.33 10.84
N GLY A 32 4.30 2.78 9.58
CA GLY A 32 3.54 3.95 9.17
C GLY A 32 2.04 3.78 9.41
N ALA A 33 1.46 2.62 9.09
CA ALA A 33 0.05 2.36 9.37
C ALA A 33 -0.25 2.34 10.88
N LYS A 34 0.63 1.75 11.70
CA LYS A 34 0.48 1.74 13.17
C LYS A 34 0.54 3.14 13.77
N ALA A 35 1.43 4.01 13.28
CA ALA A 35 1.51 5.40 13.71
C ALA A 35 0.21 6.18 13.44
N HIS A 36 -0.58 5.74 12.46
CA HIS A 36 -1.88 6.30 12.09
C HIS A 36 -3.08 5.56 12.69
N GLY A 37 -2.86 4.64 13.64
CA GLY A 37 -3.92 4.01 14.44
C GLY A 37 -4.54 2.76 13.82
N PHE A 38 -3.95 2.19 12.77
CA PHE A 38 -4.42 0.92 12.21
C PHE A 38 -4.10 -0.26 13.12
N SER A 39 -5.07 -1.15 13.29
CA SER A 39 -4.86 -2.44 13.95
C SER A 39 -4.11 -3.43 13.04
N ASP A 40 -3.47 -4.44 13.64
CA ASP A 40 -2.80 -5.51 12.88
C ASP A 40 -3.74 -6.21 11.89
N GLN A 41 -5.03 -6.32 12.23
CA GLN A 41 -6.03 -6.92 11.34
C GLN A 41 -6.34 -6.04 10.13
N GLU A 42 -6.38 -4.72 10.30
CA GLU A 42 -6.60 -3.79 9.19
C GLU A 42 -5.37 -3.72 8.28
N ILE A 43 -4.17 -3.74 8.86
CA ILE A 43 -2.91 -3.80 8.12
C ILE A 43 -2.84 -5.09 7.29
N ALA A 44 -3.20 -6.24 7.87
CA ALA A 44 -3.24 -7.51 7.14
C ALA A 44 -4.23 -7.46 5.95
N LYS A 45 -5.40 -6.83 6.13
CA LYS A 45 -6.39 -6.64 5.05
C LYS A 45 -5.84 -5.70 3.96
N MET A 46 -5.18 -4.61 4.35
CA MET A 46 -4.53 -3.67 3.43
C MET A 46 -3.50 -4.38 2.57
N VAL A 47 -2.53 -5.05 3.19
CA VAL A 47 -1.46 -5.78 2.48
C VAL A 47 -2.06 -6.84 1.55
N LYS A 48 -3.10 -7.56 1.98
CA LYS A 48 -3.80 -8.52 1.12
C LYS A 48 -4.42 -7.86 -0.11
N LYS A 49 -5.10 -6.73 0.05
CA LYS A 49 -5.70 -5.98 -1.07
C LYS A 49 -4.63 -5.51 -2.05
N LEU A 50 -3.53 -4.94 -1.57
CA LEU A 50 -2.41 -4.48 -2.42
C LEU A 50 -1.81 -5.64 -3.23
N ASN A 51 -1.55 -6.79 -2.60
CA ASN A 51 -1.03 -7.97 -3.28
C ASN A 51 -2.00 -8.52 -4.34
N GLN A 52 -3.31 -8.45 -4.09
CA GLN A 52 -4.32 -8.84 -5.08
C GLN A 52 -4.32 -7.91 -6.29
N MET A 53 -4.10 -6.61 -6.10
CA MET A 53 -4.00 -5.65 -7.20
C MET A 53 -2.75 -5.92 -8.05
N ILE A 54 -1.58 -6.11 -7.43
CA ILE A 54 -0.34 -6.48 -8.12
C ILE A 54 -0.53 -7.76 -8.95
N SER A 55 -1.23 -8.75 -8.37
CA SER A 55 -1.48 -10.03 -9.05
C SER A 55 -2.40 -9.88 -10.25
N LYS A 56 -3.45 -9.05 -10.13
CA LYS A 56 -4.39 -8.76 -11.23
C LYS A 56 -3.72 -7.98 -12.36
N GLU A 57 -2.93 -6.97 -12.04
CA GLU A 57 -2.14 -6.22 -13.02
C GLU A 57 -1.19 -7.14 -13.79
N LYS A 58 -0.50 -8.06 -13.10
CA LYS A 58 0.36 -9.07 -13.75
C LYS A 58 -0.39 -10.03 -14.67
N SER A 59 -1.65 -10.31 -14.39
CA SER A 59 -2.49 -11.14 -15.27
C SER A 59 -2.94 -10.36 -16.50
N ALA A 60 -3.32 -9.09 -16.35
CA ALA A 60 -3.72 -8.23 -17.47
C ALA A 60 -2.55 -7.93 -18.43
N ALA A 61 -1.35 -7.64 -17.90
CA ALA A 61 -0.16 -7.34 -18.69
C ALA A 61 0.46 -8.56 -19.42
N ARG A 62 -0.08 -9.77 -19.24
CA ARG A 62 0.39 -11.01 -19.91
C ARG A 62 -0.47 -11.42 -21.11
N GLU A 63 -1.57 -10.72 -21.35
CA GLU A 63 -2.50 -10.99 -22.46
C GLU A 63 -2.34 -9.99 -23.62
N GLU A 64 -1.31 -9.12 -23.55
CA GLU A 64 -0.95 -8.11 -24.56
C GLU A 64 0.31 -8.48 -25.36
#